data_AF-A0A5Q4H133-F1
#
_entry.id   AF-A0A5Q4H133-F1
#
_cell.length_a   1.000
_cell.length_b   1.000
_cell.length_c   1.000
_cell.angle_alpha   90.00
_cell.angle_beta   90.00
_cell.angle_gamma   90.00
#
_symmetry.space_group_name_H-M   'P 1'
#
loop_
_entity.id
_entity.type
_entity.pdbx_description
1 polymer ?
#
loop_
_entity_poly.entity_id
_entity_poly.type
_entity_poly.pdbx_seq_one_letter_code
_entity_poly.pdbx_strand_id
1 'polypeptide(L)'
;GESGDGQPGEGQPGDGEPGEGQPGEDGADQQQEQNPARQRIEAAQQRMREAQQRLEQAEREDAVQEQEKAREELEAAKAELERILRQLREEEVERMLALLEGRFRKMLEAQMRIYEDTVRLDKIPQDEQDSRVPIPASRLATQQRKLVGEADRALSLLREEGSSIAFPETVSQMRDDMQQVAERLDAANVGLVTQGIEEDIIASLEEMIEALQKAQQDMEQQRMNPSEMPPGDPQDQPLVDAIAELKMIRALQMRVNTRTNRYARLLDDIDDPTGQATDQELIEALERLAERQQRIYQITRDLVLGRNR
;
A
#
# COMPACT_ATOMS: atom_id res chain seq x y z
N GLY A 1 83.98 47.07 -22.85
CA GLY A 1 82.96 46.06 -23.15
C GLY A 1 81.64 46.55 -22.60
N GLU A 2 80.53 46.48 -23.33
CA GLU A 2 80.08 45.38 -24.22
C GLU A 2 79.92 44.07 -23.45
N SER A 3 78.85 43.28 -23.60
CA SER A 3 77.50 43.48 -24.21
C SER A 3 76.53 42.49 -23.50
N GLY A 4 75.20 42.63 -23.58
CA GLY A 4 74.33 41.88 -24.54
C GLY A 4 74.31 40.36 -24.24
N ASP A 5 73.20 39.66 -23.98
CA ASP A 5 71.75 39.83 -24.29
C ASP A 5 70.91 39.08 -23.21
N GLY A 6 69.57 39.11 -23.07
CA GLY A 6 68.46 39.78 -23.79
C GLY A 6 67.09 39.33 -23.24
N GLN A 7 66.07 40.21 -23.25
CA GLN A 7 64.66 40.09 -22.75
C GLN A 7 63.75 39.13 -23.57
N PRO A 8 62.39 39.00 -23.36
CA PRO A 8 61.43 39.50 -22.33
C PRO A 8 60.67 38.33 -21.60
N GLY A 9 59.55 38.46 -20.86
CA GLY A 9 58.76 39.59 -20.30
C GLY A 9 57.21 39.40 -20.35
N GLU A 10 56.48 39.93 -19.33
CA GLU A 10 55.00 40.16 -19.23
C GLU A 10 54.05 38.92 -19.20
N GLY A 11 52.93 38.86 -18.45
CA GLY A 11 52.27 39.81 -17.52
C GLY A 11 51.16 39.15 -16.65
N GLN A 12 50.51 39.92 -15.77
CA GLN A 12 49.36 39.56 -14.90
C GLN A 12 48.03 40.13 -15.48
N PRO A 13 46.81 39.86 -14.94
CA PRO A 13 46.39 38.95 -13.86
C PRO A 13 45.15 38.07 -14.22
N GLY A 14 44.62 37.28 -13.27
CA GLY A 14 43.29 36.65 -13.38
C GLY A 14 42.93 35.74 -12.20
N ASP A 15 41.86 36.07 -11.46
CA ASP A 15 41.27 35.27 -10.38
C ASP A 15 40.67 33.94 -10.87
N GLY A 16 40.61 32.94 -9.99
CA GLY A 16 39.97 31.65 -10.27
C GLY A 16 40.16 30.61 -9.16
N GLU A 17 39.35 30.66 -8.10
CA GLU A 17 39.20 29.54 -7.17
C GLU A 17 38.48 28.35 -7.85
N PRO A 18 38.97 27.10 -7.72
CA PRO A 18 38.23 25.91 -8.16
C PRO A 18 37.11 25.60 -7.15
N GLY A 19 35.86 25.89 -7.52
CA GLY A 19 34.69 25.67 -6.68
C GLY A 19 34.36 24.20 -6.41
N GLU A 20 33.63 23.97 -5.31
CA GLU A 20 33.13 22.66 -4.90
C GLU A 20 32.09 22.11 -5.89
N GLY A 21 32.29 20.87 -6.35
CA GLY A 21 31.34 20.18 -7.20
C GLY A 21 30.26 19.45 -6.41
N GLN A 22 29.07 20.05 -6.28
CA GLN A 22 27.84 19.31 -5.95
C GLN A 22 27.41 18.45 -7.16
N PRO A 23 26.99 17.19 -6.97
CA PRO A 23 26.41 16.38 -8.04
C PRO A 23 24.99 16.90 -8.36
N GLY A 24 24.78 17.29 -9.61
CA GLY A 24 23.69 18.17 -10.06
C GLY A 24 22.25 17.72 -9.80
N GLU A 25 21.40 18.73 -9.61
CA GLU A 25 19.94 18.67 -9.59
C GLU A 25 19.31 18.86 -11.00
N ASP A 26 20.11 18.85 -12.08
CA ASP A 26 19.70 19.04 -13.48
C ASP A 26 18.93 17.85 -14.11
N GLY A 27 18.08 17.18 -13.33
CA GLY A 27 17.29 16.01 -13.76
C GLY A 27 15.79 16.25 -13.93
N ALA A 28 15.23 17.30 -13.31
CA ALA A 28 13.77 17.44 -13.16
C ALA A 28 13.11 18.43 -14.16
N ASP A 29 13.76 19.52 -14.53
CA ASP A 29 13.11 20.60 -15.31
C ASP A 29 12.94 20.28 -16.81
N GLN A 30 13.84 19.50 -17.43
CA GLN A 30 13.79 19.24 -18.88
C GLN A 30 12.60 18.38 -19.34
N GLN A 31 11.83 17.78 -18.42
CA GLN A 31 10.58 17.07 -18.76
C GLN A 31 9.33 17.96 -18.67
N GLN A 32 9.40 19.17 -18.12
CA GLN A 32 8.24 20.09 -18.01
C GLN A 32 8.01 20.98 -19.25
N GLU A 33 9.00 21.13 -20.13
CA GLU A 33 8.90 21.95 -21.34
C GLU A 33 8.30 21.23 -22.57
N GLN A 34 8.10 19.90 -22.52
CA GLN A 34 7.60 19.11 -23.65
C GLN A 34 6.36 18.26 -23.35
N ASN A 35 5.49 18.69 -22.42
CA ASN A 35 4.17 18.04 -22.29
C ASN A 35 3.27 18.40 -23.49
N PRO A 36 2.90 17.45 -24.38
CA PRO A 36 2.12 17.74 -25.59
C PRO A 36 0.72 18.31 -25.29
N ALA A 37 0.14 18.01 -24.12
CA ALA A 37 -1.12 18.63 -23.72
C ALA A 37 -0.99 20.14 -23.44
N ARG A 38 0.17 20.60 -22.96
CA ARG A 38 0.45 22.03 -22.71
C ARG A 38 0.44 22.81 -24.02
N GLN A 39 1.06 22.26 -25.07
CA GLN A 39 1.04 22.84 -26.43
C GLN A 39 -0.38 22.93 -26.99
N ARG A 40 -1.22 21.90 -26.78
CA ARG A 40 -2.65 21.93 -27.18
C ARG A 40 -3.46 22.98 -26.41
N ILE A 41 -3.21 23.15 -25.11
CA ILE A 41 -3.84 24.22 -24.31
C ILE A 41 -3.43 25.60 -24.83
N GLU A 42 -2.16 25.81 -25.17
CA GLU A 42 -1.66 27.06 -25.75
C GLU A 42 -2.26 27.34 -27.14
N ALA A 43 -2.40 26.31 -27.98
CA ALA A 43 -3.11 26.39 -29.26
C ALA A 43 -4.58 26.75 -29.09
N ALA A 44 -5.30 26.11 -28.15
CA ALA A 44 -6.69 26.44 -27.82
C ALA A 44 -6.84 27.88 -27.32
N GLN A 45 -5.94 28.37 -26.47
CA GLN A 45 -5.92 29.77 -26.04
C GLN A 45 -5.72 30.72 -27.22
N GLN A 46 -4.85 30.38 -28.17
CA GLN A 46 -4.64 31.18 -29.38
C GLN A 46 -5.89 31.20 -30.27
N ARG A 47 -6.53 30.05 -30.50
CA ARG A 47 -7.82 29.94 -31.22
C ARG A 47 -8.91 30.79 -30.57
N MET A 48 -9.00 30.80 -29.24
CA MET A 48 -9.96 31.65 -28.52
C MET A 48 -9.67 33.14 -28.65
N ARG A 49 -8.40 33.56 -28.69
CA ARG A 49 -8.02 34.95 -28.99
C ARG A 49 -8.41 35.36 -30.42
N GLU A 50 -8.22 34.48 -31.39
CA GLU A 50 -8.63 34.71 -32.77
C GLU A 50 -10.16 34.78 -32.89
N ALA A 51 -10.90 33.89 -32.23
CA ALA A 51 -12.35 33.93 -32.16
C ALA A 51 -12.88 35.26 -31.58
N GLN A 52 -12.24 35.79 -30.53
CA GLN A 52 -12.58 37.10 -29.97
C GLN A 52 -12.40 38.22 -31.01
N GLN A 53 -11.26 38.26 -31.71
CA GLN A 53 -10.99 39.27 -32.74
C GLN A 53 -12.00 39.22 -33.90
N ARG A 54 -12.45 38.02 -34.29
CA ARG A 54 -13.49 37.86 -35.33
C ARG A 54 -14.87 38.31 -34.84
N LEU A 55 -15.23 38.07 -33.57
CA LEU A 55 -16.44 38.65 -32.96
C LEU A 55 -16.40 40.18 -32.92
N GLU A 56 -15.26 40.79 -32.60
CA GLU A 56 -15.05 42.24 -32.61
C GLU A 56 -15.20 42.84 -34.04
N GLN A 57 -14.85 42.07 -35.08
CA GLN A 57 -15.05 42.42 -36.49
C GLN A 57 -16.46 42.06 -37.03
N ALA A 58 -17.36 41.55 -36.19
CA ALA A 58 -18.69 41.05 -36.51
C ALA A 58 -18.73 39.79 -37.43
N GLU A 59 -17.61 39.10 -37.60
CA GLU A 59 -17.45 37.87 -38.39
C GLU A 59 -17.90 36.65 -37.57
N ARG A 60 -19.21 36.50 -37.36
CA ARG A 60 -19.78 35.52 -36.41
C ARG A 60 -19.55 34.06 -36.80
N GLU A 61 -19.72 33.71 -38.08
CA GLU A 61 -19.55 32.32 -38.55
C GLU A 61 -18.10 31.87 -38.40
N ASP A 62 -17.17 32.74 -38.78
CA ASP A 62 -15.73 32.55 -38.62
C ASP A 62 -15.28 32.46 -37.15
N ALA A 63 -15.87 33.25 -36.26
CA ALA A 63 -15.63 33.13 -34.83
C ALA A 63 -16.10 31.78 -34.25
N VAL A 64 -17.23 31.25 -34.71
CA VAL A 64 -17.70 29.91 -34.31
C VAL A 64 -16.72 28.84 -34.77
N GLN A 65 -16.17 28.92 -35.99
CA GLN A 65 -15.16 27.97 -36.47
C GLN A 65 -13.89 27.97 -35.61
N GLU A 66 -13.41 29.14 -35.16
CA GLU A 66 -12.25 29.20 -34.26
C GLU A 66 -12.58 28.70 -32.83
N GLN A 67 -13.81 28.88 -32.35
CA GLN A 67 -14.29 28.27 -31.10
C GLN A 67 -14.39 26.74 -31.20
N GLU A 68 -14.84 26.20 -32.33
CA GLU A 68 -14.89 24.75 -32.55
C GLU A 68 -13.48 24.15 -32.56
N LYS A 69 -12.53 24.76 -33.29
CA LYS A 69 -11.11 24.35 -33.27
C LYS A 69 -10.50 24.46 -31.86
N ALA A 70 -10.84 25.50 -31.10
CA ALA A 70 -10.41 25.60 -29.70
C ALA A 70 -10.97 24.47 -28.84
N ARG A 71 -12.22 24.05 -29.08
CA ARG A 71 -12.84 22.91 -28.39
C ARG A 71 -12.16 21.60 -28.75
N GLU A 72 -11.88 21.37 -30.02
CA GLU A 72 -11.13 20.19 -30.51
C GLU A 72 -9.73 20.09 -29.86
N GLU A 73 -8.99 21.20 -29.80
CA GLU A 73 -7.67 21.24 -29.14
C GLU A 73 -7.77 20.97 -27.63
N LEU A 74 -8.82 21.45 -26.95
CA LEU A 74 -9.06 21.16 -25.52
C LEU A 74 -9.50 19.71 -25.26
N GLU A 75 -10.36 19.15 -26.11
CA GLU A 75 -10.74 17.73 -26.07
C GLU A 75 -9.50 16.83 -26.30
N ALA A 76 -8.66 17.19 -27.26
CA ALA A 76 -7.40 16.52 -27.55
C ALA A 76 -6.35 16.71 -26.44
N ALA A 77 -6.32 17.86 -25.76
CA ALA A 77 -5.47 18.09 -24.58
C ALA A 77 -5.92 17.23 -23.40
N LYS A 78 -7.24 17.17 -23.15
CA LYS A 78 -7.83 16.35 -22.09
C LYS A 78 -7.51 14.86 -22.30
N ALA A 79 -7.75 14.34 -23.51
CA ALA A 79 -7.45 12.93 -23.82
C ALA A 79 -5.97 12.56 -23.61
N GLU A 80 -5.05 13.48 -23.92
CA GLU A 80 -3.62 13.29 -23.70
C GLU A 80 -3.23 13.36 -22.22
N LEU A 81 -3.81 14.29 -21.44
CA LEU A 81 -3.62 14.34 -19.99
C LEU A 81 -4.16 13.09 -19.30
N GLU A 82 -5.33 12.59 -19.70
CA GLU A 82 -5.86 11.33 -19.16
C GLU A 82 -4.95 10.14 -19.50
N ARG A 83 -4.34 10.11 -20.70
CA ARG A 83 -3.36 9.08 -21.08
C ARG A 83 -2.11 9.14 -20.19
N ILE A 84 -1.59 10.34 -19.94
CA ILE A 84 -0.44 10.56 -19.05
C ILE A 84 -0.80 10.18 -17.61
N LEU A 85 -1.98 10.55 -17.12
CA LEU A 85 -2.46 10.21 -15.78
C LEU A 85 -2.64 8.69 -15.59
N ARG A 86 -3.19 7.97 -16.57
CA ARG A 86 -3.25 6.49 -16.54
C ARG A 86 -1.86 5.88 -16.40
N GLN A 87 -0.93 6.30 -17.25
CA GLN A 87 0.44 5.77 -17.22
C GLN A 87 1.11 6.03 -15.86
N LEU A 88 1.03 7.26 -15.33
CA LEU A 88 1.61 7.61 -14.03
C LEU A 88 0.97 6.82 -12.88
N ARG A 89 -0.35 6.59 -12.93
CA ARG A 89 -1.06 5.79 -11.93
C ARG A 89 -0.66 4.31 -12.00
N GLU A 90 -0.56 3.73 -13.20
CA GLU A 90 -0.06 2.36 -13.37
C GLU A 90 1.36 2.21 -12.79
N GLU A 91 2.27 3.15 -13.08
CA GLU A 91 3.63 3.15 -12.54
C GLU A 91 3.65 3.35 -11.00
N GLU A 92 2.73 4.14 -10.42
CA GLU A 92 2.57 4.28 -8.97
C GLU A 92 2.08 2.98 -8.32
N VAL A 93 0.99 2.40 -8.84
CA VAL A 93 0.38 1.17 -8.33
C VAL A 93 1.36 0.00 -8.40
N GLU A 94 2.08 -0.17 -9.51
CA GLU A 94 3.12 -1.21 -9.67
C GLU A 94 4.23 -1.09 -8.62
N ARG A 95 4.74 0.13 -8.39
CA ARG A 95 5.75 0.41 -7.35
C ARG A 95 5.21 0.11 -5.95
N MET A 96 3.95 0.46 -5.68
CA MET A 96 3.33 0.20 -4.37
C MET A 96 3.06 -1.29 -4.13
N LEU A 97 2.58 -2.03 -5.14
CA LEU A 97 2.40 -3.49 -5.09
C LEU A 97 3.71 -4.19 -4.73
N ALA A 98 4.81 -3.88 -5.43
CA ALA A 98 6.12 -4.47 -5.19
C ALA A 98 6.68 -4.12 -3.79
N LEU A 99 6.46 -2.88 -3.32
CA LEU A 99 6.86 -2.44 -1.98
C LEU A 99 6.10 -3.19 -0.88
N LEU A 100 4.77 -3.32 -1.01
CA LEU A 100 3.92 -4.02 -0.05
C LEU A 100 4.23 -5.52 -0.01
N GLU A 101 4.35 -6.17 -1.17
CA GLU A 101 4.72 -7.58 -1.25
C GLU A 101 6.09 -7.85 -0.61
N GLY A 102 7.09 -7.02 -0.93
CA GLY A 102 8.42 -7.11 -0.33
C GLY A 102 8.45 -6.90 1.19
N ARG A 103 7.51 -6.12 1.74
CA ARG A 103 7.31 -5.99 3.19
C ARG A 103 6.61 -7.22 3.78
N PHE A 104 5.49 -7.67 3.21
CA PHE A 104 4.76 -8.83 3.76
C PHE A 104 5.57 -10.12 3.68
N ARG A 105 6.37 -10.35 2.64
CA ARG A 105 7.30 -11.51 2.57
C ARG A 105 8.29 -11.52 3.75
N LYS A 106 8.85 -10.36 4.12
CA LYS A 106 9.75 -10.23 5.28
C LYS A 106 9.02 -10.43 6.61
N MET A 107 7.78 -9.95 6.72
CA MET A 107 6.93 -10.18 7.88
C MET A 107 6.58 -11.67 8.03
N LEU A 108 6.28 -12.36 6.92
CA LEU A 108 5.98 -13.80 6.89
C LEU A 108 7.19 -14.63 7.35
N GLU A 109 8.37 -14.40 6.77
CA GLU A 109 9.62 -15.08 7.16
C GLU A 109 9.91 -14.91 8.67
N ALA A 110 9.67 -13.73 9.21
CA ALA A 110 9.83 -13.46 10.64
C ALA A 110 8.73 -14.12 11.50
N GLN A 111 7.46 -14.04 11.08
CA GLN A 111 6.34 -14.63 11.81
C GLN A 111 6.46 -16.16 11.88
N MET A 112 6.88 -16.81 10.80
CA MET A 112 7.13 -18.27 10.78
C MET A 112 8.21 -18.67 11.79
N ARG A 113 9.29 -17.89 11.90
CA ARG A 113 10.34 -18.14 12.92
C ARG A 113 9.83 -17.96 14.34
N ILE A 114 9.03 -16.92 14.59
CA ILE A 114 8.42 -16.68 15.90
C ILE A 114 7.52 -17.85 16.27
N TYR A 115 6.62 -18.27 15.37
CA TYR A 115 5.75 -19.44 15.55
C TYR A 115 6.54 -20.73 15.82
N GLU A 116 7.57 -21.03 15.02
CA GLU A 116 8.44 -22.20 15.24
C GLU A 116 9.07 -22.20 16.63
N ASP A 117 9.54 -21.05 17.11
CA ASP A 117 10.14 -20.91 18.44
C ASP A 117 9.09 -20.94 19.55
N THR A 118 7.90 -20.35 19.38
CA THR A 118 6.76 -20.47 20.31
C THR A 118 6.39 -21.95 20.50
N VAL A 119 6.25 -22.71 19.41
CA VAL A 119 5.99 -24.16 19.41
C VAL A 119 7.15 -24.98 20.03
N ARG A 120 8.39 -24.48 20.01
CA ARG A 120 9.53 -25.10 20.73
C ARG A 120 9.47 -24.84 22.22
N LEU A 121 9.04 -23.65 22.66
CA LEU A 121 8.90 -23.30 24.06
C LEU A 121 7.76 -24.06 24.75
N ASP A 122 6.63 -24.23 24.06
CA ASP A 122 5.47 -25.00 24.56
C ASP A 122 5.79 -26.49 24.82
N LYS A 123 6.83 -27.03 24.17
CA LYS A 123 7.34 -28.40 24.36
C LYS A 123 8.28 -28.56 25.56
N ILE A 124 8.57 -27.48 26.31
CA ILE A 124 9.35 -27.56 27.55
C ILE A 124 8.49 -28.24 28.64
N PRO A 125 9.02 -29.24 29.39
CA PRO A 125 8.29 -29.89 30.48
C PRO A 125 7.77 -28.89 31.53
N GLN A 126 6.55 -29.10 32.03
CA GLN A 126 5.88 -28.15 32.94
C GLN A 126 6.65 -27.86 34.23
N ASP A 127 7.41 -28.83 34.75
CA ASP A 127 8.29 -28.67 35.91
C ASP A 127 9.50 -27.75 35.65
N GLU A 128 9.82 -27.48 34.38
CA GLU A 128 10.87 -26.54 33.98
C GLU A 128 10.32 -25.21 33.41
N GLN A 129 9.02 -25.14 33.05
CA GLN A 129 8.43 -24.01 32.30
C GLN A 129 8.67 -22.65 32.97
N ASP A 130 8.33 -22.52 34.26
CA ASP A 130 8.51 -21.29 35.07
C ASP A 130 9.95 -20.73 35.01
N SER A 131 10.94 -21.61 34.84
CA SER A 131 12.36 -21.23 34.83
C SER A 131 12.94 -21.04 33.43
N ARG A 132 12.39 -21.72 32.41
CA ARG A 132 12.97 -21.79 31.05
C ARG A 132 12.20 -21.05 29.98
N VAL A 133 10.89 -20.82 30.13
CA VAL A 133 10.03 -20.17 29.12
C VAL A 133 10.07 -18.64 29.18
N PRO A 134 10.02 -17.94 30.34
CA PRO A 134 9.79 -16.48 30.36
C PRO A 134 10.81 -15.64 29.60
N ILE A 135 12.12 -15.94 29.73
CA ILE A 135 13.18 -15.16 29.07
C ILE A 135 13.15 -15.33 27.54
N PRO A 136 13.06 -16.55 26.98
CA PRO A 136 12.80 -16.74 25.55
C PRO A 136 11.49 -16.12 25.07
N ALA A 137 10.38 -16.30 25.79
CA ALA A 137 9.07 -15.83 25.37
C ALA A 137 9.02 -14.29 25.25
N SER A 138 9.60 -13.55 26.21
CA SER A 138 9.69 -12.08 26.13
C SER A 138 10.62 -11.60 24.99
N ARG A 139 11.61 -12.40 24.56
CA ARG A 139 12.37 -12.11 23.34
C ARG A 139 11.52 -12.26 22.09
N LEU A 140 10.68 -13.29 22.02
CA LEU A 140 9.70 -13.47 20.93
C LEU A 140 8.66 -12.34 20.93
N ALA A 141 8.12 -11.95 22.08
CA ALA A 141 7.25 -10.78 22.22
C ALA A 141 7.90 -9.49 21.66
N THR A 142 9.19 -9.29 21.94
CA THR A 142 9.96 -8.16 21.41
C THR A 142 10.15 -8.24 19.88
N GLN A 143 10.25 -9.43 19.30
CA GLN A 143 10.26 -9.62 17.85
C GLN A 143 8.88 -9.36 17.25
N GLN A 144 7.81 -9.86 17.88
CA GLN A 144 6.43 -9.68 17.46
C GLN A 144 6.03 -8.20 17.40
N ARG A 145 6.44 -7.39 18.40
CA ARG A 145 6.26 -5.92 18.39
C ARG A 145 6.94 -5.20 17.23
N LYS A 146 8.02 -5.76 16.67
CA LYS A 146 8.64 -5.20 15.45
C LYS A 146 7.75 -5.46 14.24
N LEU A 147 7.05 -6.60 14.19
CA LEU A 147 6.09 -6.91 13.13
C LEU A 147 4.84 -6.03 13.22
N VAL A 148 4.33 -5.75 14.42
CA VAL A 148 3.30 -4.71 14.65
C VAL A 148 3.72 -3.38 14.00
N GLY A 149 4.94 -2.92 14.29
CA GLY A 149 5.47 -1.68 13.71
C GLY A 149 5.78 -1.71 12.21
N GLU A 150 5.92 -2.87 11.56
CA GLU A 150 5.96 -2.97 10.09
C GLU A 150 4.53 -3.01 9.51
N ALA A 151 3.58 -3.67 10.19
CA ALA A 151 2.17 -3.71 9.80
C ALA A 151 1.52 -2.32 9.86
N ASP A 152 1.76 -1.53 10.91
CA ASP A 152 1.31 -0.12 10.96
C ASP A 152 1.86 0.69 9.79
N ARG A 153 3.14 0.49 9.41
CA ARG A 153 3.75 1.17 8.26
C ARG A 153 3.25 0.67 6.90
N ALA A 154 2.72 -0.55 6.80
CA ALA A 154 1.96 -0.99 5.61
C ALA A 154 0.56 -0.37 5.60
N LEU A 155 -0.11 -0.32 6.76
CA LEU A 155 -1.45 0.21 6.94
C LEU A 155 -1.54 1.71 6.61
N SER A 156 -0.51 2.51 6.93
CA SER A 156 -0.46 3.91 6.52
C SER A 156 -0.46 4.06 4.99
N LEU A 157 0.43 3.34 4.27
CA LEU A 157 0.51 3.40 2.81
C LEU A 157 -0.83 3.03 2.14
N LEU A 158 -1.47 1.97 2.63
CA LEU A 158 -2.77 1.50 2.14
C LEU A 158 -3.91 2.51 2.40
N ARG A 159 -3.83 3.31 3.47
CA ARG A 159 -4.81 4.36 3.78
C ARG A 159 -4.56 5.65 3.03
N GLU A 160 -3.29 5.96 2.74
CA GLU A 160 -2.89 7.10 1.91
C GLU A 160 -3.31 6.90 0.45
N GLU A 161 -3.29 5.66 -0.05
CA GLU A 161 -3.76 5.32 -1.40
C GLU A 161 -5.29 5.25 -1.53
N GLY A 162 -5.99 4.74 -0.50
CA GLY A 162 -7.43 4.92 -0.32
C GLY A 162 -8.37 4.22 -1.31
N SER A 163 -7.88 3.43 -2.27
CA SER A 163 -8.73 2.78 -3.29
C SER A 163 -9.35 1.46 -2.82
N SER A 164 -8.71 0.78 -1.86
CA SER A 164 -9.13 -0.52 -1.32
C SER A 164 -9.75 -0.39 0.07
N ILE A 165 -10.83 -1.15 0.31
CA ILE A 165 -11.54 -1.20 1.59
C ILE A 165 -11.16 -2.47 2.36
N ALA A 166 -11.08 -3.61 1.68
CA ALA A 166 -10.82 -4.89 2.33
C ALA A 166 -9.35 -5.04 2.75
N PHE A 167 -8.42 -4.52 1.96
CA PHE A 167 -6.98 -4.73 2.17
C PHE A 167 -6.45 -3.97 3.42
N PRO A 168 -6.81 -2.70 3.68
CA PRO A 168 -6.46 -2.04 4.94
C PRO A 168 -7.04 -2.72 6.19
N GLU A 169 -8.26 -3.26 6.12
CA GLU A 169 -8.85 -3.98 7.26
C GLU A 169 -8.10 -5.27 7.56
N THR A 170 -7.76 -6.08 6.54
CA THR A 170 -6.99 -7.31 6.75
C THR A 170 -5.66 -7.02 7.44
N VAL A 171 -4.94 -5.98 7.03
CA VAL A 171 -3.70 -5.55 7.70
C VAL A 171 -3.98 -5.05 9.12
N SER A 172 -5.08 -4.32 9.36
CA SER A 172 -5.45 -3.84 10.70
C SER A 172 -5.77 -5.00 11.66
N GLN A 173 -6.56 -5.99 11.24
CA GLN A 173 -6.87 -7.16 12.09
C GLN A 173 -5.64 -8.04 12.32
N MET A 174 -4.78 -8.20 11.30
CA MET A 174 -3.50 -8.90 11.44
C MET A 174 -2.58 -8.18 12.42
N ARG A 175 -2.53 -6.85 12.42
CA ARG A 175 -1.77 -6.08 13.41
C ARG A 175 -2.33 -6.25 14.82
N ASP A 176 -3.66 -6.23 14.98
CA ASP A 176 -4.32 -6.50 16.28
C ASP A 176 -3.94 -7.90 16.80
N ASP A 177 -3.87 -8.90 15.91
CA ASP A 177 -3.38 -10.24 16.23
C ASP A 177 -1.91 -10.26 16.63
N MET A 178 -1.05 -9.54 15.90
CA MET A 178 0.37 -9.43 16.24
C MET A 178 0.58 -8.79 17.63
N GLN A 179 -0.22 -7.78 17.97
CA GLN A 179 -0.19 -7.15 19.28
C GLN A 179 -0.65 -8.12 20.38
N GLN A 180 -1.73 -8.88 20.15
CA GLN A 180 -2.21 -9.90 21.09
C GLN A 180 -1.16 -11.01 21.32
N VAL A 181 -0.51 -11.50 20.27
CA VAL A 181 0.59 -12.48 20.39
C VAL A 181 1.74 -11.90 21.22
N ALA A 182 2.13 -10.64 20.99
CA ALA A 182 3.18 -9.99 21.76
C ALA A 182 2.85 -9.89 23.26
N GLU A 183 1.60 -9.55 23.62
CA GLU A 183 1.13 -9.49 25.01
C GLU A 183 1.16 -10.87 25.67
N ARG A 184 0.70 -11.91 24.97
CA ARG A 184 0.70 -13.30 25.47
C ARG A 184 2.12 -13.85 25.67
N LEU A 185 3.02 -13.60 24.71
CA LEU A 185 4.41 -14.04 24.80
C LEU A 185 5.18 -13.36 25.93
N ASP A 186 4.91 -12.09 26.23
CA ASP A 186 5.51 -11.42 27.41
C ASP A 186 4.98 -11.98 28.73
N ALA A 187 3.73 -12.47 28.75
CA ALA A 187 3.15 -13.23 29.86
C ALA A 187 3.60 -14.71 29.91
N ALA A 188 4.57 -15.12 29.07
CA ALA A 188 5.02 -16.50 28.90
C ALA A 188 3.95 -17.51 28.41
N ASN A 189 2.78 -17.03 27.94
CA ASN A 189 1.71 -17.85 27.41
C ASN A 189 2.04 -18.31 25.98
N VAL A 190 2.72 -19.45 25.85
CA VAL A 190 3.18 -20.03 24.57
C VAL A 190 2.25 -21.12 23.99
N GLY A 191 1.15 -21.44 24.67
CA GLY A 191 0.26 -22.56 24.30
C GLY A 191 -0.65 -22.32 23.09
N LEU A 192 -1.56 -23.27 22.85
CA LEU A 192 -2.40 -23.41 21.64
C LEU A 192 -3.17 -22.15 21.22
N VAL A 193 -3.58 -21.29 22.15
CA VAL A 193 -4.26 -20.02 21.81
C VAL A 193 -3.28 -19.05 21.13
N THR A 194 -2.06 -18.92 21.64
CA THR A 194 -1.02 -18.06 21.07
C THR A 194 -0.57 -18.58 19.71
N GLN A 195 -0.22 -19.87 19.65
CA GLN A 195 0.14 -20.57 18.41
C GLN A 195 -0.96 -20.43 17.36
N GLY A 196 -2.22 -20.61 17.75
CA GLY A 196 -3.36 -20.49 16.84
C GLY A 196 -3.59 -19.09 16.27
N ILE A 197 -3.19 -18.03 16.99
CA ILE A 197 -3.19 -16.66 16.47
C ILE A 197 -1.98 -16.42 15.56
N GLU A 198 -0.82 -16.98 15.87
CA GLU A 198 0.37 -16.94 15.01
C GLU A 198 0.13 -17.62 13.65
N GLU A 199 -0.50 -18.80 13.63
CA GLU A 199 -0.95 -19.50 12.41
C GLU A 199 -1.88 -18.62 11.55
N ASP A 200 -2.83 -17.94 12.19
CA ASP A 200 -3.76 -17.04 11.52
C ASP A 200 -3.04 -15.83 10.91
N ILE A 201 -2.03 -15.27 11.58
CA ILE A 201 -1.20 -14.17 11.04
C ILE A 201 -0.42 -14.67 9.80
N ILE A 202 0.15 -15.88 9.87
CA ILE A 202 0.88 -16.52 8.75
C ILE A 202 -0.05 -16.64 7.54
N ALA A 203 -1.23 -17.25 7.71
CA ALA A 203 -2.21 -17.39 6.63
C ALA A 203 -2.62 -16.03 6.03
N SER A 204 -2.81 -14.99 6.87
CA SER A 204 -3.08 -13.63 6.38
C SER A 204 -1.98 -13.07 5.49
N LEU A 205 -0.72 -13.29 5.85
CA LEU A 205 0.42 -12.81 5.08
C LEU A 205 0.54 -13.55 3.75
N GLU A 206 0.33 -14.87 3.75
CA GLU A 206 0.30 -15.70 2.53
C GLU A 206 -0.81 -15.25 1.56
N GLU A 207 -2.04 -15.08 2.05
CA GLU A 207 -3.20 -14.62 1.26
C GLU A 207 -2.96 -13.21 0.67
N MET A 208 -2.38 -12.29 1.45
CA MET A 208 -2.05 -10.93 0.97
C MET A 208 -0.92 -10.94 -0.06
N ILE A 209 0.10 -11.79 0.10
CA ILE A 209 1.16 -11.94 -0.90
C ILE A 209 0.57 -12.50 -2.20
N GLU A 210 -0.26 -13.56 -2.15
CA GLU A 210 -0.92 -14.12 -3.35
C GLU A 210 -1.75 -13.05 -4.09
N ALA A 211 -2.53 -12.25 -3.35
CA ALA A 211 -3.34 -11.19 -3.94
C ALA A 211 -2.52 -10.08 -4.63
N LEU A 212 -1.41 -9.65 -4.02
CA LEU A 212 -0.51 -8.65 -4.61
C LEU A 212 0.22 -9.21 -5.85
N GLN A 213 0.69 -10.46 -5.78
CA GLN A 213 1.30 -11.13 -6.93
C GLN A 213 0.34 -11.26 -8.11
N LYS A 214 -0.93 -11.61 -7.83
CA LYS A 214 -1.97 -11.65 -8.86
C LYS A 214 -2.22 -10.26 -9.46
N ALA A 215 -2.31 -9.22 -8.63
CA ALA A 215 -2.50 -7.84 -9.11
C ALA A 215 -1.35 -7.38 -10.03
N GLN A 216 -0.08 -7.69 -9.69
CA GLN A 216 1.07 -7.44 -10.56
C GLN A 216 0.94 -8.17 -11.92
N GLN A 217 0.61 -9.46 -11.90
CA GLN A 217 0.44 -10.27 -13.12
C GLN A 217 -0.71 -9.78 -14.00
N ASP A 218 -1.80 -9.31 -13.40
CA ASP A 218 -2.95 -8.77 -14.14
C ASP A 218 -2.59 -7.42 -14.79
N MET A 219 -1.78 -6.58 -14.13
CA MET A 219 -1.25 -5.34 -14.73
C MET A 219 -0.27 -5.61 -15.87
N GLU A 220 0.64 -6.58 -15.74
CA GLU A 220 1.54 -6.99 -16.84
C GLU A 220 0.75 -7.47 -18.06
N GLN A 221 -0.33 -8.23 -17.86
CA GLN A 221 -1.22 -8.67 -18.94
C GLN A 221 -1.97 -7.51 -19.59
N GLN A 222 -2.48 -6.55 -18.81
CA GLN A 222 -3.15 -5.35 -19.34
C GLN A 222 -2.20 -4.50 -20.21
N ARG A 223 -0.92 -4.37 -19.82
CA ARG A 223 0.10 -3.69 -20.63
C ARG A 223 0.37 -4.41 -21.97
N MET A 224 0.27 -5.73 -22.03
CA MET A 224 0.44 -6.48 -23.28
C MET A 224 -0.79 -6.44 -24.20
N ASN A 225 -2.01 -6.28 -23.66
CA ASN A 225 -3.25 -6.19 -24.43
C ASN A 225 -4.06 -4.90 -24.10
N PRO A 226 -3.64 -3.71 -24.59
CA PRO A 226 -4.32 -2.44 -24.29
C PRO A 226 -5.77 -2.34 -24.80
N SER A 227 -6.19 -3.22 -25.71
CA SER A 227 -7.47 -3.17 -26.42
C SER A 227 -8.70 -3.51 -25.58
N GLU A 228 -8.54 -4.01 -24.35
CA GLU A 228 -9.65 -4.48 -23.51
C GLU A 228 -9.94 -3.57 -22.29
N MET A 229 -9.23 -2.44 -22.14
CA MET A 229 -9.49 -1.53 -21.00
C MET A 229 -10.84 -0.81 -21.13
N PRO A 230 -11.73 -0.88 -20.11
CA PRO A 230 -12.94 -0.07 -20.07
C PRO A 230 -12.58 1.43 -19.98
N PRO A 231 -13.37 2.33 -20.60
CA PRO A 231 -13.24 3.76 -20.34
C PRO A 231 -13.66 4.05 -18.89
N GLY A 232 -12.67 4.34 -18.04
CA GLY A 232 -12.83 4.69 -16.62
C GLY A 232 -11.88 5.81 -16.22
N ASP A 233 -12.20 6.49 -15.12
CA ASP A 233 -11.38 7.59 -14.60
C ASP A 233 -10.07 7.03 -14.02
N PRO A 234 -8.89 7.61 -14.31
CA PRO A 234 -7.61 7.03 -13.91
C PRO A 234 -7.40 7.02 -12.38
N GLN A 235 -8.10 7.90 -11.67
CA GLN A 235 -7.99 8.06 -10.21
C GLN A 235 -8.66 6.91 -9.43
N ASP A 236 -9.63 6.22 -10.03
CA ASP A 236 -10.42 5.15 -9.39
C ASP A 236 -9.80 3.75 -9.57
N GLN A 237 -8.58 3.64 -10.12
CA GLN A 237 -7.94 2.34 -10.35
C GLN A 237 -7.57 1.69 -9.00
N PRO A 238 -8.20 0.55 -8.64
CA PRO A 238 -8.00 -0.06 -7.34
C PRO A 238 -6.70 -0.87 -7.29
N LEU A 239 -6.09 -0.94 -6.10
CA LEU A 239 -4.85 -1.70 -5.89
C LEU A 239 -4.99 -3.20 -6.19
N VAL A 240 -6.16 -3.77 -5.94
CA VAL A 240 -6.50 -5.18 -6.20
C VAL A 240 -7.89 -5.28 -6.82
N ASP A 241 -8.14 -6.36 -7.56
CA ASP A 241 -9.45 -6.57 -8.17
C ASP A 241 -10.56 -6.83 -7.12
N ALA A 242 -11.82 -6.57 -7.49
CA ALA A 242 -12.95 -6.74 -6.57
C ALA A 242 -13.20 -8.21 -6.12
N ILE A 243 -12.74 -9.20 -6.88
CA ILE A 243 -12.78 -10.61 -6.48
C ILE A 243 -11.72 -10.88 -5.41
N ALA A 244 -10.55 -10.25 -5.48
CA ALA A 244 -9.52 -10.28 -4.44
C ALA A 244 -10.03 -9.61 -3.15
N GLU A 245 -10.70 -8.46 -3.22
CA GLU A 245 -11.34 -7.86 -2.04
C GLU A 245 -12.40 -8.78 -1.40
N LEU A 246 -13.26 -9.40 -2.21
CA LEU A 246 -14.25 -10.37 -1.72
C LEU A 246 -13.60 -11.64 -1.14
N LYS A 247 -12.48 -12.10 -1.70
CA LYS A 247 -11.67 -13.19 -1.13
C LYS A 247 -11.12 -12.79 0.24
N MET A 248 -10.58 -11.57 0.41
CA MET A 248 -10.10 -11.06 1.69
C MET A 248 -11.21 -11.03 2.75
N ILE A 249 -12.37 -10.47 2.41
CA ILE A 249 -13.55 -10.45 3.30
C ILE A 249 -13.97 -11.88 3.70
N ARG A 250 -13.95 -12.81 2.74
CA ARG A 250 -14.24 -14.22 3.00
C ARG A 250 -13.20 -14.87 3.92
N ALA A 251 -11.91 -14.60 3.74
CA ALA A 251 -10.84 -15.11 4.58
C ALA A 251 -10.97 -14.62 6.03
N LEU A 252 -11.24 -13.32 6.22
CA LEU A 252 -11.54 -12.74 7.53
C LEU A 252 -12.75 -13.46 8.19
N GLN A 253 -13.82 -13.74 7.45
CA GLN A 253 -14.95 -14.53 7.95
C GLN A 253 -14.57 -15.96 8.35
N MET A 254 -13.84 -16.67 7.48
CA MET A 254 -13.40 -18.05 7.73
C MET A 254 -12.53 -18.12 9.00
N ARG A 255 -11.69 -17.11 9.23
CA ARG A 255 -10.86 -16.99 10.44
C ARG A 255 -11.68 -16.75 11.69
N VAL A 256 -12.65 -15.82 11.67
CA VAL A 256 -13.55 -15.61 12.82
C VAL A 256 -14.30 -16.91 13.14
N ASN A 257 -14.85 -17.60 12.14
CA ASN A 257 -15.50 -18.89 12.33
C ASN A 257 -14.54 -19.94 12.94
N THR A 258 -13.32 -20.04 12.40
CA THR A 258 -12.30 -21.01 12.87
C THR A 258 -11.89 -20.74 14.32
N ARG A 259 -11.71 -19.47 14.70
CA ARG A 259 -11.43 -19.08 16.09
C ARG A 259 -12.60 -19.33 17.03
N THR A 260 -13.83 -19.02 16.61
CA THR A 260 -15.04 -19.35 17.39
C THR A 260 -15.11 -20.85 17.68
N ASN A 261 -14.85 -21.70 16.67
CA ASN A 261 -14.79 -23.15 16.86
C ASN A 261 -13.60 -23.61 17.74
N ARG A 262 -12.45 -22.93 17.66
CA ARG A 262 -11.27 -23.19 18.50
C ARG A 262 -11.57 -22.87 19.97
N TYR A 263 -12.22 -21.74 20.24
CA TYR A 263 -12.59 -21.27 21.58
C TYR A 263 -13.76 -22.04 22.18
N ALA A 264 -14.75 -22.47 21.39
CA ALA A 264 -15.84 -23.33 21.85
C ALA A 264 -15.34 -24.68 22.41
N ARG A 265 -14.19 -25.18 21.93
CA ARG A 265 -13.53 -26.40 22.46
C ARG A 265 -12.74 -26.18 23.76
N LEU A 266 -12.64 -24.94 24.23
CA LEU A 266 -12.02 -24.59 25.51
C LEU A 266 -13.06 -24.35 26.62
N LEU A 267 -14.35 -24.46 26.31
CA LEU A 267 -15.43 -24.43 27.30
C LEU A 267 -15.47 -25.75 28.09
N ASP A 268 -15.82 -25.67 29.37
CA ASP A 268 -15.99 -26.83 30.26
C ASP A 268 -17.12 -27.77 29.77
N ASP A 269 -18.14 -27.22 29.11
CA ASP A 269 -19.19 -27.96 28.42
C ASP A 269 -19.34 -27.45 26.98
N ILE A 270 -19.10 -28.33 26.01
CA ILE A 270 -19.16 -28.03 24.57
C ILE A 270 -20.61 -27.97 24.08
N ASP A 271 -21.54 -28.63 24.80
CA ASP A 271 -22.97 -28.70 24.45
C ASP A 271 -23.83 -27.66 25.22
N ASP A 272 -23.23 -26.76 26.02
CA ASP A 272 -23.96 -25.65 26.67
C ASP A 272 -24.55 -24.69 25.62
N PRO A 273 -25.89 -24.62 25.47
CA PRO A 273 -26.53 -23.75 24.49
C PRO A 273 -26.39 -22.25 24.79
N THR A 274 -25.87 -21.89 25.98
CA THR A 274 -25.52 -20.51 26.35
C THR A 274 -24.03 -20.19 26.31
N GLY A 275 -23.17 -21.20 26.15
CA GLY A 275 -21.72 -21.05 25.99
C GLY A 275 -21.06 -20.14 27.03
N GLN A 276 -21.40 -20.28 28.31
CA GLN A 276 -20.88 -19.38 29.34
C GLN A 276 -19.41 -19.68 29.66
N ALA A 277 -18.51 -19.00 28.94
CA ALA A 277 -17.12 -18.88 29.34
C ALA A 277 -17.05 -18.30 30.76
N THR A 278 -16.58 -19.10 31.71
CA THR A 278 -16.31 -18.71 33.09
C THR A 278 -14.91 -18.11 33.26
N ASP A 279 -14.01 -18.44 32.34
CA ASP A 279 -12.65 -17.93 32.25
C ASP A 279 -12.62 -16.52 31.61
N GLN A 280 -11.97 -15.58 32.30
CA GLN A 280 -11.89 -14.17 31.89
C GLN A 280 -11.12 -13.97 30.58
N GLU A 281 -10.07 -14.77 30.34
CA GLU A 281 -9.26 -14.68 29.13
C GLU A 281 -10.06 -15.15 27.90
N LEU A 282 -10.89 -16.18 28.08
CA LEU A 282 -11.82 -16.69 27.08
C LEU A 282 -12.97 -15.69 26.79
N ILE A 283 -13.53 -15.04 27.81
CA ILE A 283 -14.53 -13.97 27.63
C ILE A 283 -13.97 -12.84 26.75
N GLU A 284 -12.80 -12.29 27.10
CA GLU A 284 -12.16 -11.20 26.35
C GLU A 284 -11.82 -11.61 24.90
N ALA A 285 -11.45 -12.88 24.69
CA ALA A 285 -11.20 -13.43 23.37
C ALA A 285 -12.49 -13.53 22.51
N LEU A 286 -13.63 -13.88 23.13
CA LEU A 286 -14.94 -13.93 22.46
C LEU A 286 -15.49 -12.54 22.15
N GLU A 287 -15.35 -11.56 23.05
CA GLU A 287 -15.73 -10.17 22.79
C GLU A 287 -14.98 -9.59 21.58
N ARG A 288 -13.65 -9.80 21.50
CA ARG A 288 -12.84 -9.40 20.33
C ARG A 288 -13.28 -10.08 19.03
N LEU A 289 -13.77 -11.32 19.06
CA LEU A 289 -14.34 -11.97 17.88
C LEU A 289 -15.67 -11.32 17.44
N ALA A 290 -16.53 -10.96 18.40
CA ALA A 290 -17.77 -10.25 18.11
C ALA A 290 -17.52 -8.87 17.47
N GLU A 291 -16.52 -8.12 17.97
CA GLU A 291 -16.10 -6.85 17.35
C GLU A 291 -15.60 -7.05 15.91
N ARG A 292 -14.79 -8.07 15.64
CA ARG A 292 -14.30 -8.39 14.29
C ARG A 292 -15.43 -8.79 13.36
N GLN A 293 -16.37 -9.61 13.83
CA GLN A 293 -17.57 -9.97 13.09
C GLN A 293 -18.35 -8.72 12.66
N GLN A 294 -18.48 -7.75 13.58
CA GLN A 294 -19.15 -6.48 13.32
C GLN A 294 -18.38 -5.59 12.34
N ARG A 295 -17.05 -5.50 12.43
CA ARG A 295 -16.22 -4.77 11.45
C ARG A 295 -16.32 -5.38 10.05
N ILE A 296 -16.23 -6.71 9.94
CA ILE A 296 -16.37 -7.44 8.66
C ILE A 296 -17.77 -7.19 8.05
N TYR A 297 -18.83 -7.22 8.87
CA TYR A 297 -20.19 -6.89 8.42
C TYR A 297 -20.28 -5.44 7.89
N GLN A 298 -19.72 -4.46 8.61
CA GLN A 298 -19.72 -3.06 8.18
C GLN A 298 -19.01 -2.88 6.84
N ILE A 299 -17.81 -3.43 6.68
CA ILE A 299 -17.03 -3.34 5.45
C ILE A 299 -17.71 -4.05 4.28
N THR A 300 -18.25 -5.26 4.50
CA THR A 300 -19.02 -5.97 3.47
C THR A 300 -20.22 -5.14 3.00
N ARG A 301 -20.93 -4.50 3.95
CA ARG A 301 -22.07 -3.64 3.63
C ARG A 301 -21.63 -2.38 2.88
N ASP A 302 -20.57 -1.72 3.31
CA ASP A 302 -20.16 -0.44 2.72
C ASP A 302 -19.52 -0.62 1.33
N LEU A 303 -18.88 -1.78 1.06
CA LEU A 303 -18.49 -2.25 -0.27
C LEU A 303 -19.71 -2.50 -1.18
N VAL A 304 -20.76 -3.18 -0.69
CA VAL A 304 -22.01 -3.40 -1.45
C VAL A 304 -22.78 -2.10 -1.71
N LEU A 305 -22.75 -1.15 -0.77
CA LEU A 305 -23.41 0.14 -0.92
C LEU A 305 -22.62 1.16 -1.74
N GLY A 306 -21.39 0.84 -2.15
CA GLY A 306 -20.53 1.71 -2.95
C GLY A 306 -20.23 3.06 -2.29
N ARG A 307 -20.21 3.15 -0.96
CA ARG A 307 -20.11 4.42 -0.21
C ARG A 307 -18.77 5.15 -0.32
N ASN A 308 -17.79 4.55 -1.00
CA ASN A 308 -16.47 5.11 -1.29
C ASN A 308 -16.27 5.34 -2.81
N ARG A 309 -17.36 5.51 -3.57
CA ARG A 309 -17.37 6.11 -4.93
C ARG A 309 -18.23 7.38 -4.90
#